data_AF-A0A925XCB6-F1
#
_entry.id   AF-A0A925XCB6-F1
#
_cell.length_a   1.000
_cell.length_b   1.000
_cell.length_c   1.000
_cell.angle_alpha   90.00
_cell.angle_beta   90.00
_cell.angle_gamma   90.00
#
_symmetry.space_group_name_H-M   'P 1'
#
loop_
_entity.id
_entity.type
_entity.pdbx_description
1 polymer ?
#
loop_
_entity_poly.entity_id
_entity_poly.type
_entity_poly.pdbx_seq_one_letter_code
_entity_poly.pdbx_strand_id
1 'polypeptide(L)'
;HFYFQQTDETLFTENETNTQRLFNFPNKTAFVKDAFHEAIAQGNQYMHQLCREKQQGTKFAPVYRLKIEGKSSATITLRLVNQELAEPFGKNFETVFKDRLKDADEFYESFHPKDSALDTDKIQRQAFAGLIWTKQYYHYDIERWLEGDPGLPKPPANRKNGRNNKWKHLKNEDVISMPDKWEYPWYAAWDLAFHCVPMSLIDPVFAKNQLILMCREWYMSPLGQLPAYEWNFFDVNPPVHAWAALSVYRIEKAVHKNTDVDFLKRIFQKLLINFTWWINRKDENDNNIFEGGFLGLDNIGVFDRSNLPPGSFLEQVDGTSWMAMYALNMMDIALEIAVHDAAFEDVATKFYEHFVMIAESLNEVGLWDEEDSFYYDLLYLNDGSVRRVKIRSMVGLSVLFAVSIIDSEKLKKLPDFIKKINYFRNYRQKTGKYLPIEHDTEDGSTLVTMVNKERLVKLLQKMLDENEFLSPGGIRALSKFHDRNPYSLNIHGNDYGIRYVPGESDSGMFGGNSNWRGPVWMPVNYLLVKALKKYHQFYGNNLKVEYPTGSGNFMNLLEVSNALAKRI
;
A
#
# COMPACT_ATOMS: atom_id res chain seq x y z
N HIS A 1 23.82 31.82 5.30
CA HIS A 1 23.84 32.45 6.63
C HIS A 1 22.80 31.80 7.53
N PHE A 2 23.23 31.29 8.69
CA PHE A 2 22.34 30.75 9.72
C PHE A 2 22.30 31.72 10.89
N TYR A 3 21.17 32.39 11.06
CA TYR A 3 20.89 33.27 12.18
C TYR A 3 20.15 32.50 13.26
N PHE A 4 20.50 32.72 14.51
CA PHE A 4 19.86 32.09 15.66
C PHE A 4 19.67 33.14 16.76
N GLN A 5 18.61 32.98 17.56
CA GLN A 5 18.39 33.79 18.75
C GLN A 5 19.64 33.70 19.65
N GLN A 6 20.04 34.82 20.25
CA GLN A 6 21.24 34.86 21.07
C GLN A 6 21.18 33.80 22.17
N THR A 7 22.31 33.12 22.36
CA THR A 7 22.55 32.15 23.42
C THR A 7 23.93 32.38 24.02
N ASP A 8 24.10 31.98 25.28
CA ASP A 8 25.37 32.02 26.01
C ASP A 8 26.40 31.00 25.50
N GLU A 9 25.94 30.01 24.72
CA GLU A 9 26.77 28.87 24.35
C GLU A 9 26.53 28.40 22.91
N THR A 10 27.63 28.23 22.19
CA THR A 10 27.68 27.59 20.88
C THR A 10 28.70 26.46 20.90
N LEU A 11 28.37 25.36 20.23
CA LEU A 11 29.21 24.19 20.14
C LEU A 11 29.56 23.88 18.68
N PHE A 12 30.80 23.46 18.47
CA PHE A 12 31.28 22.96 17.18
C PHE A 12 31.85 21.55 17.33
N THR A 13 31.61 20.72 16.32
CA THR A 13 32.25 19.40 16.17
C THR A 13 32.44 19.09 14.69
N GLU A 14 32.92 17.90 14.36
CA GLU A 14 33.07 17.44 12.99
C GLU A 14 32.09 16.32 12.62
N ASN A 15 31.88 16.14 11.32
CA ASN A 15 31.14 15.03 10.74
C ASN A 15 32.01 13.75 10.65
N GLU A 16 32.86 13.53 11.63
CA GLU A 16 33.76 12.37 11.71
C GLU A 16 33.11 11.21 12.47
N THR A 17 33.20 10.00 11.92
CA THR A 17 32.65 8.80 12.55
C THR A 17 33.38 8.49 13.85
N ASN A 18 32.65 8.18 14.92
CA ASN A 18 33.22 7.73 16.19
C ASN A 18 33.70 6.27 16.08
N THR A 19 34.92 6.09 15.59
CA THR A 19 35.52 4.77 15.39
C THR A 19 35.83 4.06 16.70
N GLN A 20 36.08 4.80 17.77
CA GLN A 20 36.37 4.21 19.07
C GLN A 20 35.15 3.51 19.63
N ARG A 21 33.98 4.16 19.53
CA ARG A 21 32.72 3.58 19.98
C ARG A 21 32.22 2.47 19.05
N LEU A 22 32.28 2.66 17.73
CA LEU A 22 31.65 1.74 16.77
C LEU A 22 32.52 0.53 16.43
N PHE A 23 33.83 0.71 16.40
CA PHE A 23 34.76 -0.28 15.87
C PHE A 23 35.92 -0.59 16.82
N ASN A 24 35.94 -0.02 18.02
CA ASN A 24 37.00 -0.18 19.01
C ASN A 24 38.40 0.24 18.49
N PHE A 25 38.46 1.27 17.63
CA PHE A 25 39.70 1.87 17.13
C PHE A 25 39.83 3.34 17.56
N PRO A 26 41.01 3.82 17.98
CA PRO A 26 41.18 5.21 18.42
C PRO A 26 40.63 6.23 17.40
N ASN A 27 39.88 7.21 17.90
CA ASN A 27 39.40 8.30 17.06
C ASN A 27 40.59 9.15 16.57
N LYS A 28 40.54 9.60 15.31
CA LYS A 28 41.53 10.55 14.76
C LYS A 28 41.44 11.94 15.41
N THR A 29 40.28 12.26 15.97
CA THR A 29 39.96 13.54 16.61
C THR A 29 38.96 13.30 17.74
N ALA A 30 38.97 14.14 18.77
CA ALA A 30 37.91 14.12 19.79
C ALA A 30 36.56 14.63 19.25
N PHE A 31 36.57 15.40 18.15
CA PHE A 31 35.39 16.01 17.54
C PHE A 31 34.70 15.05 16.58
N VAL A 32 33.87 14.15 17.12
CA VAL A 32 33.12 13.15 16.35
C VAL A 32 31.62 13.48 16.28
N LYS A 33 30.88 12.79 15.40
CA LYS A 33 29.45 13.03 15.12
C LYS A 33 28.56 13.03 16.36
N ASP A 34 28.86 12.21 17.36
CA ASP A 34 28.07 12.10 18.60
C ASP A 34 28.61 12.94 19.77
N ALA A 35 29.61 13.80 19.54
CA ALA A 35 30.19 14.67 20.58
C ALA A 35 29.15 15.59 21.25
N PHE A 36 28.17 16.11 20.51
CA PHE A 36 27.08 16.92 21.10
C PHE A 36 26.17 16.10 22.03
N HIS A 37 25.93 14.82 21.70
CA HIS A 37 25.13 13.94 22.57
C HIS A 37 25.89 13.65 23.87
N GLU A 38 27.20 13.39 23.77
CA GLU A 38 28.05 13.20 24.94
C GLU A 38 28.15 14.47 25.80
N ALA A 39 28.36 15.63 25.19
CA ALA A 39 28.43 16.92 25.87
C ALA A 39 27.12 17.31 26.58
N ILE A 40 25.99 17.21 25.90
CA ILE A 40 24.70 17.76 26.36
C ILE A 40 23.84 16.69 27.03
N ALA A 41 23.56 15.58 26.36
CA ALA A 41 22.62 14.58 26.85
C ALA A 41 23.23 13.68 27.94
N GLN A 42 24.52 13.35 27.83
CA GLN A 42 25.24 12.56 28.84
C GLN A 42 25.93 13.43 29.90
N GLY A 43 25.99 14.74 29.69
CA GLY A 43 26.55 15.70 30.65
C GLY A 43 28.08 15.61 30.80
N ASN A 44 28.81 15.12 29.80
CA ASN A 44 30.28 15.06 29.84
C ASN A 44 30.87 16.47 29.74
N GLN A 45 31.32 17.01 30.88
CA GLN A 45 31.88 18.36 30.98
C GLN A 45 33.17 18.56 30.16
N TYR A 46 33.99 17.52 30.03
CA TYR A 46 35.22 17.60 29.24
C TYR A 46 34.91 17.75 27.75
N MET A 47 34.03 16.90 27.21
CA MET A 47 33.60 16.99 25.81
C MET A 47 32.86 18.30 25.53
N HIS A 48 32.03 18.72 26.48
CA HIS A 48 31.33 19.99 26.43
C HIS A 48 32.29 21.19 26.30
N GLN A 49 33.30 21.26 27.16
CA GLN A 49 34.30 22.32 27.11
C GLN A 49 35.08 22.29 25.79
N LEU A 50 35.50 21.10 25.32
CA LEU A 50 36.19 20.96 24.03
C LEU A 50 35.35 21.50 22.86
N CYS A 51 34.08 21.11 22.78
CA CYS A 51 33.17 21.57 21.73
C CYS A 51 32.90 23.08 21.80
N ARG A 52 32.93 23.67 22.99
CA ARG A 52 32.71 25.11 23.22
C ARG A 52 33.93 25.96 22.84
N GLU A 53 35.14 25.48 23.13
CA GLU A 53 36.38 26.20 22.78
C GLU A 53 36.63 26.25 21.27
N LYS A 54 36.14 25.24 20.54
CA LYS A 54 36.24 25.15 19.09
C LYS A 54 35.43 26.25 18.40
N GLN A 55 36.08 27.00 17.50
CA GLN A 55 35.47 28.17 16.82
C GLN A 55 34.88 27.86 15.43
N GLN A 56 35.12 26.66 14.89
CA GLN A 56 34.64 26.23 13.58
C GLN A 56 34.54 24.71 13.51
N GLY A 57 33.66 24.20 12.65
CA GLY A 57 33.56 22.78 12.35
C GLY A 57 32.51 22.51 11.28
N THR A 58 32.46 21.28 10.80
CA THR A 58 31.43 20.81 9.86
C THR A 58 30.06 20.60 10.50
N LYS A 59 29.96 20.67 11.84
CA LYS A 59 28.71 20.70 12.59
C LYS A 59 28.71 21.85 13.59
N PHE A 60 27.56 22.49 13.76
CA PHE A 60 27.34 23.63 14.65
C PHE A 60 26.02 23.47 15.41
N ALA A 61 25.99 23.88 16.68
CA ALA A 61 24.78 23.94 17.48
C ALA A 61 24.77 25.16 18.42
N PRO A 62 23.78 26.07 18.31
CA PRO A 62 23.45 26.97 19.40
C PRO A 62 22.76 26.18 20.52
N VAL A 63 23.20 26.35 21.77
CA VAL A 63 22.69 25.57 22.92
C VAL A 63 21.72 26.41 23.71
N TYR A 64 20.49 25.95 23.93
CA TYR A 64 19.51 26.66 24.76
C TYR A 64 19.16 25.82 25.99
N ARG A 65 19.27 26.41 27.18
CA ARG A 65 18.89 25.78 28.45
C ARG A 65 17.62 26.46 28.96
N LEU A 66 16.49 25.80 28.77
CA LEU A 66 15.18 26.35 29.12
C LEU A 66 14.53 25.51 30.22
N LYS A 67 14.02 26.17 31.25
CA LYS A 67 13.12 25.55 32.22
C LYS A 67 11.69 25.86 31.81
N ILE A 68 10.95 24.85 31.35
CA ILE A 68 9.57 25.00 30.87
C ILE A 68 8.65 24.32 31.88
N GLU A 69 7.81 25.12 32.54
CA GLU A 69 6.81 24.61 33.49
C GLU A 69 5.67 23.89 32.75
N GLY A 70 4.96 23.00 33.43
CA GLY A 70 3.85 22.26 32.82
C GLY A 70 2.79 23.19 32.21
N LYS A 71 2.31 22.87 31.00
CA LYS A 71 1.38 23.68 30.19
C LYS A 71 1.92 25.05 29.73
N SER A 72 3.20 25.35 29.96
CA SER A 72 3.86 26.52 29.38
C SER A 72 4.58 26.17 28.07
N SER A 73 4.97 27.19 27.32
CA SER A 73 5.79 27.06 26.12
C SER A 73 6.92 28.08 26.12
N ALA A 74 7.98 27.76 25.38
CA ALA A 74 9.07 28.67 25.08
C ALA A 74 9.32 28.65 23.57
N THR A 75 9.66 29.81 23.01
CA THR A 75 9.90 29.97 21.56
C THR A 75 11.37 30.28 21.33
N ILE A 76 11.98 29.57 20.40
CA ILE A 76 13.35 29.81 19.93
C ILE A 76 13.29 30.13 18.44
N THR A 77 13.88 31.25 18.05
CA THR A 77 13.83 31.73 16.68
C THR A 77 15.12 31.44 15.93
N LEU A 78 15.03 30.76 14.79
CA LEU A 78 16.15 30.40 13.93
C LEU A 78 15.81 30.74 12.47
N ARG A 79 16.79 31.18 11.68
CA ARG A 79 16.60 31.53 10.27
C ARG A 79 17.80 31.13 9.42
N LEU A 80 17.57 30.26 8.43
CA LEU A 80 18.55 29.93 7.41
C LEU A 80 18.20 30.67 6.10
N VAL A 81 19.16 31.41 5.56
CA VAL A 81 19.01 32.15 4.31
C VAL A 81 20.28 32.09 3.46
N ASN A 82 20.15 32.20 2.15
CA ASN A 82 21.26 32.16 1.19
C ASN A 82 21.99 33.50 1.03
N GLN A 83 21.52 34.56 1.69
CA GLN A 83 22.10 35.90 1.66
C GLN A 83 22.17 36.50 3.06
N GLU A 84 23.04 37.48 3.26
CA GLU A 84 23.17 38.19 4.53
C GLU A 84 21.97 39.12 4.76
N LEU A 85 21.51 39.24 6.01
CA LEU A 85 20.41 40.08 6.44
C LEU A 85 20.85 40.99 7.58
N ALA A 86 20.54 42.28 7.48
CA ALA A 86 20.77 43.26 8.54
C ALA A 86 19.87 43.01 9.76
N GLU A 87 18.59 42.70 9.53
CA GLU A 87 17.61 42.39 10.57
C GLU A 87 17.00 40.98 10.35
N PRO A 88 17.70 39.90 10.74
CA PRO A 88 17.27 38.53 10.45
C PRO A 88 15.95 38.16 11.15
N PHE A 89 15.65 38.77 12.29
CA PHE A 89 14.46 38.53 13.12
C PHE A 89 13.53 39.76 13.22
N GLY A 90 13.63 40.72 12.30
CA GLY A 90 12.75 41.89 12.25
C GLY A 90 11.31 41.54 11.83
N LYS A 91 10.46 42.55 11.62
CA LYS A 91 9.03 42.39 11.28
C LYS A 91 8.76 41.39 10.15
N ASN A 92 9.62 41.37 9.13
CA ASN A 92 9.52 40.44 8.00
C ASN A 92 9.51 38.97 8.46
N PHE A 93 10.31 38.60 9.47
CA PHE A 93 10.35 37.23 9.99
C PHE A 93 8.97 36.79 10.51
N GLU A 94 8.36 37.59 11.38
CA GLU A 94 7.04 37.29 11.93
C GLU A 94 5.95 37.32 10.87
N THR A 95 6.01 38.27 9.95
CA THR A 95 5.09 38.36 8.81
C THR A 95 5.16 37.10 7.97
N VAL A 96 6.35 36.63 7.58
CA VAL A 96 6.51 35.41 6.80
C VAL A 96 5.90 34.21 7.52
N PHE A 97 6.13 34.05 8.83
CA PHE A 97 5.55 32.93 9.57
C PHE A 97 4.01 33.00 9.61
N LYS A 98 3.45 34.17 9.90
CA LYS A 98 1.99 34.40 9.90
C LYS A 98 1.37 34.17 8.52
N ASP A 99 2.03 34.66 7.46
CA ASP A 99 1.59 34.48 6.08
C ASP A 99 1.61 33.00 5.70
N ARG A 100 2.68 32.25 6.02
CA ARG A 100 2.74 30.81 5.73
C ARG A 100 1.71 30.00 6.52
N LEU A 101 1.38 30.41 7.75
CA LEU A 101 0.30 29.78 8.52
C LEU A 101 -1.05 30.01 7.81
N LYS A 102 -1.32 31.25 7.41
CA LYS A 102 -2.53 31.61 6.67
C LYS A 102 -2.63 30.88 5.33
N ASP A 103 -1.55 30.84 4.55
CA ASP A 103 -1.51 30.11 3.28
C ASP A 103 -1.82 28.62 3.47
N ALA A 104 -1.29 28.02 4.55
CA ALA A 104 -1.58 26.63 4.88
C ALA A 104 -3.06 26.43 5.27
N ASP A 105 -3.63 27.33 6.08
CA ASP A 105 -5.04 27.28 6.46
C ASP A 105 -5.94 27.38 5.21
N GLU A 106 -5.72 28.39 4.36
CA GLU A 106 -6.47 28.58 3.10
C GLU A 106 -6.34 27.38 2.16
N PHE A 107 -5.13 26.79 2.06
CA PHE A 107 -4.90 25.59 1.24
C PHE A 107 -5.75 24.40 1.74
N TYR A 108 -5.72 24.09 3.03
CA TYR A 108 -6.42 22.93 3.57
C TYR A 108 -7.94 23.12 3.62
N GLU A 109 -8.42 24.33 3.91
CA GLU A 109 -9.85 24.67 3.90
C GLU A 109 -10.51 24.34 2.54
N SER A 110 -9.76 24.41 1.44
CA SER A 110 -10.26 24.08 0.11
C SER A 110 -10.63 22.59 -0.10
N PHE A 111 -10.18 21.69 0.80
CA PHE A 111 -10.40 20.24 0.70
C PHE A 111 -11.40 19.69 1.73
N HIS A 112 -11.83 20.50 2.70
CA HIS A 112 -12.76 20.06 3.73
C HIS A 112 -14.11 19.70 3.08
N PRO A 113 -14.73 18.56 3.46
CA PRO A 113 -16.09 18.25 3.04
C PRO A 113 -17.05 19.36 3.49
N LYS A 114 -18.08 19.65 2.68
CA LYS A 114 -19.15 20.56 3.11
C LYS A 114 -19.81 20.02 4.37
N ASP A 115 -20.06 20.90 5.34
CA ASP A 115 -20.73 20.60 6.62
C ASP A 115 -19.97 19.58 7.50
N SER A 116 -18.66 19.44 7.32
CA SER A 116 -17.79 18.64 8.18
C SER A 116 -17.65 19.27 9.57
N ALA A 117 -17.44 18.42 10.58
CA ALA A 117 -17.13 18.90 11.92
C ALA A 117 -15.67 19.36 12.00
N LEU A 118 -15.40 20.42 12.78
CA LEU A 118 -14.04 20.98 12.96
C LEU A 118 -12.99 19.94 13.39
N ASP A 119 -13.41 18.89 14.10
CA ASP A 119 -12.52 17.81 14.53
C ASP A 119 -12.12 16.91 13.34
N THR A 120 -13.06 16.60 12.46
CA THR A 120 -12.80 15.84 11.21
C THR A 120 -11.82 16.59 10.30
N ASP A 121 -11.97 17.90 10.18
CA ASP A 121 -11.08 18.75 9.39
C ASP A 121 -9.65 18.73 9.93
N LYS A 122 -9.50 18.81 11.26
CA LYS A 122 -8.19 18.70 11.91
C LYS A 122 -7.56 17.34 11.69
N ILE A 123 -8.33 16.25 11.82
CA ILE A 123 -7.85 14.88 11.54
C ILE A 123 -7.38 14.77 10.09
N GLN A 124 -8.16 15.30 9.13
CA GLN A 124 -7.81 15.27 7.71
C GLN A 124 -6.49 16.03 7.44
N ARG A 125 -6.36 17.25 7.98
CA ARG A 125 -5.13 18.04 7.85
C ARG A 125 -3.93 17.34 8.47
N GLN A 126 -4.09 16.71 9.63
CA GLN A 126 -3.02 15.93 10.27
C GLN A 126 -2.62 14.71 9.44
N ALA A 127 -3.59 14.01 8.84
CA ALA A 127 -3.31 12.88 7.94
C ALA A 127 -2.53 13.32 6.69
N PHE A 128 -2.93 14.43 6.06
CA PHE A 128 -2.17 15.01 4.94
C PHE A 128 -0.78 15.46 5.36
N ALA A 129 -0.66 16.13 6.49
CA ALA A 129 0.63 16.52 7.05
C ALA A 129 1.50 15.28 7.28
N GLY A 130 0.95 14.20 7.84
CA GLY A 130 1.63 12.91 7.98
C GLY A 130 2.21 12.41 6.66
N LEU A 131 1.41 12.34 5.60
CA LEU A 131 1.86 11.90 4.27
C LEU A 131 2.95 12.81 3.66
N ILE A 132 2.84 14.12 3.83
CA ILE A 132 3.88 15.06 3.36
C ILE A 132 5.15 14.87 4.18
N TRP A 133 5.00 14.80 5.50
CA TRP A 133 6.06 14.61 6.45
C TRP A 133 6.54 13.16 6.51
N THR A 134 6.06 12.21 5.70
CA THR A 134 6.69 10.88 5.53
C THR A 134 7.55 10.75 4.29
N LYS A 135 7.54 11.76 3.40
CA LYS A 135 8.48 11.83 2.27
C LYS A 135 9.93 11.81 2.75
N GLN A 136 10.76 10.93 2.20
CA GLN A 136 12.19 10.82 2.49
C GLN A 136 13.01 10.76 1.20
N TYR A 137 14.16 11.45 1.18
CA TYR A 137 15.18 11.16 0.18
C TYR A 137 15.75 9.78 0.46
N TYR A 138 15.66 8.88 -0.52
CA TYR A 138 16.05 7.49 -0.38
C TYR A 138 17.10 7.16 -1.44
N HIS A 139 18.34 6.94 -0.99
CA HIS A 139 19.47 6.62 -1.84
C HIS A 139 19.95 5.19 -1.56
N TYR A 140 19.78 4.31 -2.54
CA TYR A 140 20.21 2.93 -2.46
C TYR A 140 20.60 2.43 -3.85
N ASP A 141 21.92 2.36 -4.06
CA ASP A 141 22.51 1.73 -5.23
C ASP A 141 22.93 0.30 -4.87
N ILE A 142 22.24 -0.68 -5.45
CA ILE A 142 22.46 -2.10 -5.15
C ILE A 142 23.83 -2.58 -5.61
N GLU A 143 24.24 -2.20 -6.81
CA GLU A 143 25.54 -2.59 -7.36
C GLU A 143 26.67 -2.04 -6.48
N ARG A 144 26.58 -0.76 -6.13
CA ARG A 144 27.51 -0.10 -5.23
C ARG A 144 27.52 -0.74 -3.84
N TRP A 145 26.36 -1.09 -3.30
CA TRP A 145 26.26 -1.78 -2.01
C TRP A 145 26.99 -3.14 -2.01
N LEU A 146 26.86 -3.90 -3.11
CA LEU A 146 27.50 -5.20 -3.27
C LEU A 146 29.03 -5.08 -3.44
N GLU A 147 29.51 -4.07 -4.14
CA GLU A 147 30.93 -3.83 -4.40
C GLU A 147 31.67 -3.14 -3.24
N GLY A 148 30.95 -2.30 -2.49
CA GLY A 148 31.48 -1.45 -1.43
C GLY A 148 31.96 -0.09 -1.95
N ASP A 149 32.23 0.83 -1.01
CA ASP A 149 32.69 2.16 -1.36
C ASP A 149 34.20 2.22 -1.71
N PRO A 150 34.60 2.93 -2.78
CA PRO A 150 35.96 3.29 -3.09
C PRO A 150 36.64 3.91 -1.88
N GLY A 151 37.86 3.45 -1.60
CA GLY A 151 38.65 3.90 -0.47
C GLY A 151 38.26 3.27 0.87
N LEU A 152 37.20 2.44 0.93
CA LEU A 152 36.87 1.63 2.10
C LEU A 152 37.32 0.16 1.92
N PRO A 153 37.46 -0.61 3.02
CA PRO A 153 37.73 -2.04 2.92
C PRO A 153 36.66 -2.76 2.09
N LYS A 154 37.09 -3.76 1.32
CA LYS A 154 36.17 -4.58 0.53
C LYS A 154 35.14 -5.26 1.45
N PRO A 155 33.86 -5.28 1.06
CA PRO A 155 32.85 -6.06 1.75
C PRO A 155 33.21 -7.56 1.88
N PRO A 156 32.70 -8.25 2.91
CA PRO A 156 32.78 -9.70 3.01
C PRO A 156 32.23 -10.41 1.76
N ALA A 157 32.86 -11.51 1.36
CA ALA A 157 32.53 -12.22 0.11
C ALA A 157 31.06 -12.71 0.05
N ASN A 158 30.48 -13.06 1.21
CA ASN A 158 29.08 -13.50 1.30
C ASN A 158 28.07 -12.40 0.91
N ARG A 159 28.44 -11.10 0.98
CA ARG A 159 27.55 -9.99 0.57
C ARG A 159 27.09 -10.14 -0.89
N LYS A 160 27.93 -10.70 -1.76
CA LYS A 160 27.60 -10.93 -3.18
C LYS A 160 26.40 -11.86 -3.40
N ASN A 161 26.08 -12.68 -2.41
CA ASN A 161 24.95 -13.62 -2.42
C ASN A 161 23.85 -13.21 -1.43
N GLY A 162 23.95 -12.04 -0.82
CA GLY A 162 22.98 -11.53 0.17
C GLY A 162 21.71 -10.95 -0.46
N ARG A 163 20.95 -10.19 0.34
CA ARG A 163 19.69 -9.55 -0.08
C ARG A 163 19.84 -8.79 -1.40
N ASN A 164 18.84 -8.91 -2.26
CA ASN A 164 18.70 -8.18 -3.52
C ASN A 164 19.87 -8.35 -4.53
N ASN A 165 20.71 -9.38 -4.40
CA ASN A 165 21.94 -9.50 -5.21
C ASN A 165 21.73 -9.54 -6.74
N LYS A 166 20.54 -9.92 -7.24
CA LYS A 166 20.19 -9.91 -8.67
C LYS A 166 19.55 -8.61 -9.14
N TRP A 167 19.25 -7.67 -8.24
CA TRP A 167 18.63 -6.37 -8.54
C TRP A 167 19.68 -5.27 -8.76
N LYS A 168 20.82 -5.59 -9.38
CA LYS A 168 21.92 -4.62 -9.60
C LYS A 168 21.52 -3.38 -10.41
N HIS A 169 20.49 -3.51 -11.23
CA HIS A 169 19.91 -2.42 -12.03
C HIS A 169 19.13 -1.41 -11.19
N LEU A 170 18.72 -1.77 -9.96
CA LEU A 170 17.91 -0.92 -9.12
C LEU A 170 18.77 0.17 -8.48
N LYS A 171 18.41 1.42 -8.76
CA LYS A 171 19.11 2.62 -8.29
C LYS A 171 18.08 3.59 -7.73
N ASN A 172 17.96 3.66 -6.41
CA ASN A 172 17.13 4.67 -5.78
C ASN A 172 17.93 5.97 -5.61
N GLU A 173 17.41 7.10 -6.06
CA GLU A 173 17.99 8.42 -5.81
C GLU A 173 16.88 9.50 -5.78
N ASP A 174 15.77 9.18 -5.13
CA ASP A 174 14.52 9.94 -5.26
C ASP A 174 13.94 10.31 -3.89
N VAL A 175 13.06 11.31 -3.88
CA VAL A 175 12.17 11.56 -2.73
C VAL A 175 10.96 10.65 -2.86
N ILE A 176 10.81 9.72 -1.92
CA ILE A 176 9.80 8.67 -1.95
C ILE A 176 8.87 8.80 -0.74
N SER A 177 7.58 8.50 -0.92
CA SER A 177 6.62 8.39 0.17
C SER A 177 6.85 7.10 0.95
N MET A 178 7.15 7.21 2.25
CA MET A 178 7.37 6.05 3.14
C MET A 178 6.12 5.69 3.94
N PRO A 179 5.92 4.40 4.30
CA PRO A 179 4.86 3.99 5.23
C PRO A 179 5.01 4.69 6.60
N ASP A 180 6.25 4.74 7.10
CA ASP A 180 6.59 5.43 8.34
C ASP A 180 8.03 5.99 8.27
N LYS A 181 8.36 7.07 8.98
CA LYS A 181 9.72 7.64 8.94
C LYS A 181 10.71 7.01 9.89
N TRP A 182 10.23 6.31 10.91
CA TRP A 182 11.00 5.82 12.03
C TRP A 182 11.16 4.30 11.98
N GLU A 183 10.05 3.58 12.01
CA GLU A 183 10.00 2.12 12.01
C GLU A 183 10.22 1.55 10.61
N TYR A 184 9.64 2.20 9.59
CA TYR A 184 9.71 1.75 8.21
C TYR A 184 10.30 2.81 7.25
N PRO A 185 11.56 3.28 7.47
CA PRO A 185 12.21 4.33 6.69
C PRO A 185 12.68 3.84 5.29
N TRP A 186 11.85 3.06 4.63
CA TRP A 186 12.07 2.43 3.33
C TRP A 186 10.70 2.25 2.66
N TYR A 187 10.68 2.13 1.33
CA TYR A 187 9.42 2.03 0.59
C TYR A 187 8.98 0.57 0.43
N ALA A 188 7.67 0.36 0.55
CA ALA A 188 7.00 -0.81 0.00
C ALA A 188 6.17 -0.35 -1.22
N ALA A 189 6.26 -1.08 -2.34
CA ALA A 189 5.60 -0.65 -3.57
C ALA A 189 4.07 -0.61 -3.42
N TRP A 190 3.47 -1.57 -2.71
CA TRP A 190 2.01 -1.58 -2.52
C TRP A 190 1.53 -0.49 -1.55
N ASP A 191 2.21 -0.23 -0.43
CA ASP A 191 1.92 0.90 0.45
C ASP A 191 1.98 2.23 -0.30
N LEU A 192 3.02 2.43 -1.13
CA LEU A 192 3.17 3.62 -1.96
C LEU A 192 1.96 3.85 -2.87
N ALA A 193 1.41 2.79 -3.47
CA ALA A 193 0.19 2.90 -4.27
C ALA A 193 -1.01 3.38 -3.43
N PHE A 194 -1.15 2.91 -2.18
CA PHE A 194 -2.16 3.41 -1.26
C PHE A 194 -1.92 4.86 -0.84
N HIS A 195 -0.67 5.28 -0.60
CA HIS A 195 -0.32 6.67 -0.26
C HIS A 195 -0.71 7.66 -1.37
N CYS A 196 -0.53 7.26 -2.63
CA CYS A 196 -0.79 8.10 -3.80
C CYS A 196 -2.26 8.52 -3.94
N VAL A 197 -3.20 7.68 -3.51
CA VAL A 197 -4.64 7.97 -3.62
C VAL A 197 -5.05 9.19 -2.80
N PRO A 198 -4.89 9.24 -1.47
CA PRO A 198 -5.17 10.45 -0.68
C PRO A 198 -4.22 11.60 -1.04
N MET A 199 -2.95 11.33 -1.37
CA MET A 199 -2.00 12.38 -1.77
C MET A 199 -2.48 13.15 -3.02
N SER A 200 -3.16 12.50 -3.96
CA SER A 200 -3.68 13.16 -5.16
C SER A 200 -4.74 14.23 -4.92
N LEU A 201 -5.33 14.28 -3.72
CA LEU A 201 -6.19 15.39 -3.32
C LEU A 201 -5.39 16.70 -3.25
N ILE A 202 -4.19 16.64 -2.68
CA ILE A 202 -3.36 17.83 -2.39
C ILE A 202 -2.18 18.02 -3.36
N ASP A 203 -1.68 16.94 -3.96
CA ASP A 203 -0.50 16.93 -4.86
C ASP A 203 -0.60 15.78 -5.87
N PRO A 204 -1.47 15.91 -6.90
CA PRO A 204 -1.64 14.88 -7.92
C PRO A 204 -0.38 14.67 -8.76
N VAL A 205 0.47 15.68 -8.92
CA VAL A 205 1.72 15.57 -9.68
C VAL A 205 2.69 14.63 -8.97
N PHE A 206 2.90 14.82 -7.66
CA PHE A 206 3.73 13.90 -6.88
C PHE A 206 3.16 12.48 -6.89
N ALA A 207 1.85 12.31 -6.65
CA ALA A 207 1.21 10.99 -6.66
C ALA A 207 1.42 10.23 -7.99
N LYS A 208 1.20 10.91 -9.14
CA LYS A 208 1.45 10.33 -10.47
C LYS A 208 2.92 9.96 -10.68
N ASN A 209 3.84 10.83 -10.25
CA ASN A 209 5.28 10.58 -10.38
C ASN A 209 5.75 9.39 -9.53
N GLN A 210 5.22 9.22 -8.31
CA GLN A 210 5.54 8.08 -7.44
C GLN A 210 5.08 6.74 -8.06
N LEU A 211 3.87 6.69 -8.61
CA LEU A 211 3.38 5.49 -9.30
C LEU A 211 4.22 5.13 -10.54
N ILE A 212 4.64 6.14 -11.31
CA ILE A 212 5.54 5.94 -12.45
C ILE A 212 6.94 5.54 -12.00
N LEU A 213 7.41 6.05 -10.85
CA LEU A 213 8.76 5.80 -10.33
C LEU A 213 9.01 4.31 -10.12
N MET A 214 8.08 3.61 -9.45
CA MET A 214 8.18 2.15 -9.23
C MET A 214 8.24 1.34 -10.53
N CYS A 215 7.79 1.94 -11.64
CA CYS A 215 7.77 1.35 -12.97
C CYS A 215 8.95 1.79 -13.86
N ARG A 216 9.89 2.59 -13.36
CA ARG A 216 11.04 3.05 -14.15
C ARG A 216 12.00 1.90 -14.47
N GLU A 217 12.77 2.08 -15.53
CA GLU A 217 13.73 1.11 -16.07
C GLU A 217 14.83 0.73 -15.07
N TRP A 218 15.11 1.62 -14.12
CA TRP A 218 16.05 1.43 -13.02
C TRP A 218 15.35 1.13 -11.67
N TYR A 219 14.07 0.77 -11.69
CA TYR A 219 13.29 0.33 -10.52
C TYR A 219 12.63 -1.03 -10.78
N MET A 220 11.85 -1.14 -11.86
CA MET A 220 11.22 -2.37 -12.28
C MET A 220 12.28 -3.33 -12.84
N SER A 221 12.20 -4.59 -12.44
CA SER A 221 13.00 -5.66 -13.04
C SER A 221 12.81 -5.69 -14.55
N PRO A 222 13.86 -5.97 -15.35
CA PRO A 222 13.72 -6.19 -16.79
C PRO A 222 12.71 -7.29 -17.18
N LEU A 223 12.37 -8.18 -16.24
CA LEU A 223 11.35 -9.21 -16.41
C LEU A 223 9.91 -8.71 -16.14
N GLY A 224 9.73 -7.48 -15.65
CA GLY A 224 8.44 -6.86 -15.36
C GLY A 224 8.04 -6.84 -13.88
N GLN A 225 8.80 -7.46 -12.98
CA GLN A 225 8.51 -7.43 -11.53
C GLN A 225 8.74 -6.03 -10.94
N LEU A 226 7.79 -5.54 -10.14
CA LEU A 226 7.99 -4.36 -9.29
C LEU A 226 8.78 -4.74 -8.04
N PRO A 227 9.72 -3.89 -7.56
CA PRO A 227 10.48 -4.18 -6.34
C PRO A 227 9.54 -4.13 -5.13
N ALA A 228 9.42 -5.24 -4.38
CA ALA A 228 8.50 -5.31 -3.24
C ALA A 228 8.86 -4.29 -2.13
N TYR A 229 9.98 -4.51 -1.44
CA TYR A 229 10.46 -3.67 -0.35
C TYR A 229 11.94 -3.91 -0.05
N GLU A 230 12.59 -3.02 0.71
CA GLU A 230 14.05 -2.95 0.84
C GLU A 230 14.72 -4.29 1.17
N TRP A 231 14.19 -5.09 2.10
CA TRP A 231 14.86 -6.32 2.52
C TRP A 231 14.69 -7.50 1.56
N ASN A 232 13.68 -7.49 0.68
CA ASN A 232 13.50 -8.52 -0.33
C ASN A 232 12.72 -8.02 -1.56
N PHE A 233 13.44 -7.51 -2.57
CA PHE A 233 12.80 -7.09 -3.81
C PHE A 233 12.22 -8.24 -4.64
N PHE A 234 12.60 -9.49 -4.35
CA PHE A 234 12.06 -10.67 -5.04
C PHE A 234 10.69 -11.09 -4.56
N ASP A 235 10.26 -10.64 -3.37
CA ASP A 235 8.92 -10.93 -2.89
C ASP A 235 7.86 -10.28 -3.79
N VAL A 236 6.62 -10.70 -3.57
CA VAL A 236 5.48 -10.25 -4.34
C VAL A 236 4.54 -9.49 -3.41
N ASN A 237 4.14 -8.29 -3.83
CA ASN A 237 3.12 -7.51 -3.15
C ASN A 237 1.82 -7.52 -3.95
N PRO A 238 0.67 -7.17 -3.34
CA PRO A 238 -0.57 -6.98 -4.07
C PRO A 238 -0.40 -6.01 -5.24
N PRO A 239 -0.79 -6.37 -6.48
CA PRO A 239 -0.64 -5.53 -7.67
C PRO A 239 -1.68 -4.41 -7.77
N VAL A 240 -1.76 -3.57 -6.74
CA VAL A 240 -2.75 -2.47 -6.61
C VAL A 240 -2.39 -1.20 -7.39
N HIS A 241 -1.29 -1.20 -8.17
CA HIS A 241 -0.81 -0.01 -8.88
C HIS A 241 -1.78 0.48 -9.96
N ALA A 242 -2.44 -0.42 -10.69
CA ALA A 242 -3.45 -0.03 -11.69
C ALA A 242 -4.66 0.64 -11.04
N TRP A 243 -5.12 0.08 -9.91
CA TRP A 243 -6.18 0.67 -9.11
C TRP A 243 -5.81 2.07 -8.60
N ALA A 244 -4.60 2.23 -8.08
CA ALA A 244 -4.12 3.52 -7.58
C ALA A 244 -4.01 4.54 -8.71
N ALA A 245 -3.44 4.18 -9.86
CA ALA A 245 -3.34 5.06 -11.02
C ALA A 245 -4.70 5.54 -11.51
N LEU A 246 -5.67 4.63 -11.65
CA LEU A 246 -7.03 4.97 -12.03
C LEU A 246 -7.72 5.85 -10.98
N SER A 247 -7.48 5.59 -9.70
CA SER A 247 -8.01 6.40 -8.59
C SER A 247 -7.43 7.81 -8.58
N VAL A 248 -6.12 7.97 -8.76
CA VAL A 248 -5.43 9.27 -8.86
C VAL A 248 -5.97 10.08 -10.03
N TYR A 249 -6.09 9.47 -11.22
CA TYR A 249 -6.69 10.12 -12.40
C TYR A 249 -8.13 10.59 -12.14
N ARG A 250 -8.97 9.73 -11.54
CA ARG A 250 -10.36 10.07 -11.23
C ARG A 250 -10.47 11.18 -10.17
N ILE A 251 -9.60 11.18 -9.15
CA ILE A 251 -9.54 12.22 -8.12
C ILE A 251 -9.09 13.55 -8.73
N GLU A 252 -8.02 13.55 -9.54
CA GLU A 252 -7.54 14.75 -10.22
C GLU A 252 -8.62 15.36 -11.12
N LYS A 253 -9.34 14.53 -11.87
CA LYS A 253 -10.47 14.97 -12.68
C LYS A 253 -11.60 15.57 -11.84
N ALA A 254 -11.93 14.96 -10.71
CA ALA A 254 -13.03 15.41 -9.86
C ALA A 254 -12.71 16.70 -9.10
N VAL A 255 -11.50 16.80 -8.52
CA VAL A 255 -11.08 17.87 -7.61
C VAL A 255 -10.39 19.00 -8.36
N HIS A 256 -9.41 18.67 -9.20
CA HIS A 256 -8.56 19.64 -9.92
C HIS A 256 -9.07 19.95 -11.34
N LYS A 257 -10.15 19.30 -11.78
CA LYS A 257 -10.74 19.46 -13.13
C LYS A 257 -9.77 19.18 -14.28
N ASN A 258 -8.69 18.45 -14.01
CA ASN A 258 -7.71 18.06 -15.01
C ASN A 258 -7.88 16.58 -15.40
N THR A 259 -7.84 16.29 -16.70
CA THR A 259 -8.00 14.94 -17.25
C THR A 259 -6.70 14.55 -17.93
N ASP A 260 -5.78 13.91 -17.19
CA ASP A 260 -4.45 13.57 -17.68
C ASP A 260 -4.42 12.16 -18.32
N VAL A 261 -4.86 12.08 -19.58
CA VAL A 261 -4.86 10.83 -20.36
C VAL A 261 -3.43 10.37 -20.69
N ASP A 262 -2.47 11.29 -20.82
CA ASP A 262 -1.08 10.97 -21.11
C ASP A 262 -0.44 10.21 -19.92
N PHE A 263 -0.76 10.60 -18.69
CA PHE A 263 -0.41 9.80 -17.51
C PHE A 263 -0.96 8.38 -17.61
N LEU A 264 -2.24 8.20 -17.95
CA LEU A 264 -2.85 6.88 -18.11
C LEU A 264 -2.13 6.06 -19.19
N LYS A 265 -1.85 6.64 -20.36
CA LYS A 265 -1.10 5.97 -21.44
C LYS A 265 0.29 5.51 -20.96
N ARG A 266 1.03 6.36 -20.26
CA ARG A 266 2.37 6.06 -19.74
C ARG A 266 2.35 4.93 -18.71
N ILE A 267 1.48 5.02 -17.70
CA ILE A 267 1.42 4.00 -16.64
C ILE A 267 0.85 2.68 -17.18
N PHE A 268 -0.11 2.73 -18.11
CA PHE A 268 -0.69 1.54 -18.73
C PHE A 268 0.36 0.68 -19.43
N GLN A 269 1.23 1.28 -20.26
CA GLN A 269 2.29 0.54 -20.96
C GLN A 269 3.24 -0.16 -19.98
N LYS A 270 3.61 0.53 -18.89
CA LYS A 270 4.45 -0.05 -17.83
C LYS A 270 3.76 -1.20 -17.12
N LEU A 271 2.51 -1.00 -16.74
CA LEU A 271 1.72 -2.00 -16.04
C LEU A 271 1.33 -3.17 -16.95
N LEU A 272 1.31 -3.01 -18.27
CA LEU A 272 1.15 -4.14 -19.18
C LEU A 272 2.33 -5.12 -19.07
N ILE A 273 3.55 -4.61 -18.90
CA ILE A 273 4.76 -5.43 -18.69
C ILE A 273 4.65 -6.17 -17.35
N ASN A 274 4.25 -5.46 -16.28
CA ASN A 274 4.07 -6.10 -14.96
C ASN A 274 2.94 -7.13 -14.96
N PHE A 275 1.80 -6.84 -15.59
CA PHE A 275 0.71 -7.81 -15.75
C PHE A 275 1.19 -9.07 -16.50
N THR A 276 1.98 -8.87 -17.56
CA THR A 276 2.55 -9.99 -18.33
C THR A 276 3.52 -10.81 -17.48
N TRP A 277 4.30 -10.18 -16.60
CA TRP A 277 5.13 -10.91 -15.64
C TRP A 277 4.29 -11.80 -14.71
N TRP A 278 3.20 -11.26 -14.16
CA TRP A 278 2.31 -12.01 -13.26
C TRP A 278 1.78 -13.28 -13.91
N ILE A 279 1.13 -13.16 -15.07
CA ILE A 279 0.52 -14.31 -15.76
C ILE A 279 1.54 -15.36 -16.24
N ASN A 280 2.82 -15.01 -16.33
CA ASN A 280 3.85 -15.97 -16.76
C ASN A 280 4.67 -16.55 -15.59
N ARG A 281 4.63 -15.94 -14.40
CA ARG A 281 5.55 -16.26 -13.29
C ARG A 281 4.85 -16.56 -11.97
N LYS A 282 3.54 -16.36 -11.91
CA LYS A 282 2.71 -16.46 -10.71
C LYS A 282 1.41 -17.21 -11.01
N ASP A 283 1.45 -18.08 -12.02
CA ASP A 283 0.41 -19.02 -12.44
C ASP A 283 1.17 -20.29 -12.87
N GLU A 284 1.63 -21.08 -11.90
CA GLU A 284 2.55 -22.22 -12.14
C GLU A 284 1.88 -23.32 -12.97
N ASN A 285 0.56 -23.48 -12.81
CA ASN A 285 -0.24 -24.51 -13.47
C ASN A 285 -0.87 -24.05 -14.80
N ASP A 286 -0.67 -22.79 -15.23
CA ASP A 286 -1.32 -22.19 -16.41
C ASP A 286 -2.85 -22.34 -16.38
N ASN A 287 -3.43 -22.16 -15.18
CA ASN A 287 -4.84 -22.39 -14.90
C ASN A 287 -5.57 -21.12 -14.45
N ASN A 288 -4.93 -19.95 -14.49
CA ASN A 288 -5.45 -18.66 -14.02
C ASN A 288 -5.78 -18.61 -12.52
N ILE A 289 -5.10 -19.43 -11.73
CA ILE A 289 -5.09 -19.36 -10.26
C ILE A 289 -3.68 -18.98 -9.84
N PHE A 290 -3.56 -17.87 -9.11
CA PHE A 290 -2.26 -17.21 -8.95
C PHE A 290 -1.62 -17.47 -7.60
N GLU A 291 -0.29 -17.65 -7.60
CA GLU A 291 0.52 -17.85 -6.40
C GLU A 291 1.50 -16.70 -6.22
N GLY A 292 1.37 -15.96 -5.12
CA GLY A 292 2.21 -14.80 -4.81
C GLY A 292 3.11 -14.97 -3.59
N GLY A 293 2.93 -16.04 -2.82
CA GLY A 293 3.54 -16.20 -1.50
C GLY A 293 3.09 -15.08 -0.55
N PHE A 294 4.01 -14.18 -0.23
CA PHE A 294 3.86 -13.09 0.74
C PHE A 294 2.58 -12.24 0.57
N LEU A 295 2.38 -11.62 -0.61
CA LEU A 295 1.22 -10.77 -0.95
C LEU A 295 0.83 -9.71 0.11
N GLY A 296 1.79 -9.19 0.88
CA GLY A 296 1.54 -8.09 1.84
C GLY A 296 0.80 -8.49 3.12
N LEU A 297 0.54 -9.78 3.33
CA LEU A 297 -0.22 -10.29 4.48
C LEU A 297 0.63 -11.26 5.29
N ASP A 298 1.60 -10.71 6.03
CA ASP A 298 2.75 -11.37 6.64
C ASP A 298 2.44 -12.73 7.30
N ASN A 299 1.57 -12.76 8.32
CA ASN A 299 1.29 -13.95 9.12
C ASN A 299 -0.17 -14.42 9.00
N ILE A 300 -0.87 -14.08 7.90
CA ILE A 300 -2.29 -14.39 7.70
C ILE A 300 -2.57 -15.90 7.53
N GLY A 301 -1.55 -16.67 7.15
CA GLY A 301 -1.62 -18.12 6.97
C GLY A 301 -1.11 -18.93 8.17
N VAL A 302 -1.21 -20.25 8.07
CA VAL A 302 -0.64 -21.21 9.05
C VAL A 302 0.87 -21.42 8.91
N PHE A 303 1.45 -21.05 7.77
CA PHE A 303 2.89 -21.09 7.47
C PHE A 303 3.29 -19.84 6.66
N ASP A 304 4.60 -19.62 6.54
CA ASP A 304 5.16 -18.64 5.61
C ASP A 304 4.84 -19.06 4.17
N ARG A 305 4.00 -18.26 3.50
CA ARG A 305 3.52 -18.54 2.13
C ARG A 305 4.63 -18.41 1.08
N SER A 306 5.73 -17.72 1.40
CA SER A 306 6.92 -17.65 0.53
C SER A 306 7.89 -18.83 0.76
N ASN A 307 7.74 -19.57 1.87
CA ASN A 307 8.58 -20.72 2.24
C ASN A 307 7.71 -21.91 2.66
N LEU A 308 7.00 -22.47 1.68
CA LEU A 308 6.10 -23.60 1.89
C LEU A 308 6.84 -24.88 2.33
N PRO A 309 6.16 -25.82 3.02
CA PRO A 309 6.71 -27.15 3.29
C PRO A 309 7.29 -27.81 2.01
N PRO A 310 8.42 -28.55 2.10
CA PRO A 310 9.08 -29.09 0.91
C PRO A 310 8.16 -29.93 0.01
N GLY A 311 8.11 -29.55 -1.27
CA GLY A 311 7.24 -30.17 -2.30
C GLY A 311 5.75 -30.03 -2.01
N SER A 312 5.38 -28.94 -1.34
CA SER A 312 4.02 -28.45 -1.35
C SER A 312 3.90 -27.21 -2.23
N PHE A 313 2.68 -26.95 -2.67
CA PHE A 313 2.34 -25.88 -3.57
C PHE A 313 1.00 -25.28 -3.15
N LEU A 314 0.84 -23.95 -3.24
CA LEU A 314 -0.31 -23.23 -2.70
C LEU A 314 -0.96 -22.36 -3.77
N GLU A 315 -2.19 -22.71 -4.14
CA GLU A 315 -3.07 -21.86 -4.95
C GLU A 315 -3.80 -20.88 -4.03
N GLN A 316 -3.63 -19.58 -4.28
CA GLN A 316 -4.04 -18.53 -3.36
C GLN A 316 -5.27 -17.76 -3.87
N VAL A 317 -6.29 -17.63 -3.02
CA VAL A 317 -7.50 -16.85 -3.32
C VAL A 317 -7.17 -15.37 -3.45
N ASP A 318 -6.30 -14.84 -2.59
CA ASP A 318 -5.94 -13.42 -2.61
C ASP A 318 -5.11 -13.08 -3.85
N GLY A 319 -4.11 -13.89 -4.20
CA GLY A 319 -3.33 -13.73 -5.45
C GLY A 319 -4.24 -13.67 -6.67
N THR A 320 -5.18 -14.62 -6.76
CA THR A 320 -6.17 -14.71 -7.84
C THR A 320 -7.11 -13.52 -7.85
N SER A 321 -7.61 -13.10 -6.69
CA SER A 321 -8.49 -11.94 -6.54
C SER A 321 -7.80 -10.64 -6.96
N TRP A 322 -6.53 -10.48 -6.59
CA TRP A 322 -5.75 -9.31 -6.97
C TRP A 322 -5.52 -9.24 -8.47
N MET A 323 -5.26 -10.37 -9.13
CA MET A 323 -5.08 -10.40 -10.58
C MET A 323 -6.38 -10.15 -11.34
N ALA A 324 -7.52 -10.61 -10.83
CA ALA A 324 -8.82 -10.22 -11.37
C ALA A 324 -9.07 -8.71 -11.22
N MET A 325 -8.78 -8.15 -10.03
CA MET A 325 -8.88 -6.71 -9.80
C MET A 325 -7.94 -5.93 -10.73
N TYR A 326 -6.71 -6.41 -10.94
CA TYR A 326 -5.73 -5.81 -11.85
C TYR A 326 -6.24 -5.84 -13.30
N ALA A 327 -6.79 -6.98 -13.75
CA ALA A 327 -7.38 -7.10 -15.07
C ALA A 327 -8.52 -6.08 -15.28
N LEU A 328 -9.45 -5.97 -14.33
CA LEU A 328 -10.53 -4.97 -14.40
C LEU A 328 -10.01 -3.53 -14.39
N ASN A 329 -9.02 -3.19 -13.57
CA ASN A 329 -8.47 -1.84 -13.57
C ASN A 329 -7.73 -1.51 -14.86
N MET A 330 -7.02 -2.46 -15.45
CA MET A 330 -6.37 -2.27 -16.75
C MET A 330 -7.40 -2.13 -17.87
N MET A 331 -8.50 -2.89 -17.83
CA MET A 331 -9.64 -2.70 -18.72
C MET A 331 -10.21 -1.29 -18.57
N ASP A 332 -10.54 -0.87 -17.34
CA ASP A 332 -11.06 0.47 -17.06
C ASP A 332 -10.11 1.59 -17.57
N ILE A 333 -8.80 1.47 -17.35
CA ILE A 333 -7.81 2.42 -17.86
C ILE A 333 -7.82 2.43 -19.39
N ALA A 334 -7.83 1.26 -20.04
CA ALA A 334 -7.87 1.16 -21.49
C ALA A 334 -9.15 1.81 -22.05
N LEU A 335 -10.31 1.59 -21.42
CA LEU A 335 -11.57 2.21 -21.84
C LEU A 335 -11.57 3.74 -21.65
N GLU A 336 -10.98 4.25 -20.56
CA GLU A 336 -10.80 5.70 -20.38
C GLU A 336 -9.92 6.31 -21.48
N ILE A 337 -8.84 5.62 -21.87
CA ILE A 337 -7.96 6.07 -22.96
C ILE A 337 -8.69 5.94 -24.31
N ALA A 338 -9.46 4.86 -24.51
CA ALA A 338 -10.11 4.54 -25.79
C ALA A 338 -11.12 5.59 -26.25
N VAL A 339 -11.75 6.31 -25.32
CA VAL A 339 -12.61 7.46 -25.62
C VAL A 339 -11.86 8.58 -26.37
N HIS A 340 -10.53 8.64 -26.22
CA HIS A 340 -9.65 9.61 -26.88
C HIS A 340 -8.78 8.98 -27.99
N ASP A 341 -8.57 7.66 -27.94
CA ASP A 341 -7.66 6.93 -28.82
C ASP A 341 -8.15 5.48 -29.03
N ALA A 342 -8.90 5.27 -30.10
CA ALA A 342 -9.58 4.00 -30.38
C ALA A 342 -8.66 2.77 -30.42
N ALA A 343 -7.34 2.94 -30.60
CA ALA A 343 -6.39 1.83 -30.56
C ALA A 343 -6.39 1.07 -29.21
N PHE A 344 -6.89 1.68 -28.14
CA PHE A 344 -7.00 1.05 -26.83
C PHE A 344 -8.25 0.16 -26.66
N GLU A 345 -9.22 0.17 -27.58
CA GLU A 345 -10.38 -0.76 -27.53
C GLU A 345 -9.94 -2.23 -27.64
N ASP A 346 -8.92 -2.49 -28.46
CA ASP A 346 -8.39 -3.84 -28.68
C ASP A 346 -7.82 -4.44 -27.40
N VAL A 347 -6.99 -3.67 -26.70
CA VAL A 347 -6.35 -4.13 -25.47
C VAL A 347 -7.33 -4.20 -24.29
N ALA A 348 -8.38 -3.37 -24.28
CA ALA A 348 -9.46 -3.47 -23.28
C ALA A 348 -10.13 -4.85 -23.32
N THR A 349 -10.40 -5.37 -24.53
CA THR A 349 -10.99 -6.70 -24.73
C THR A 349 -10.13 -7.80 -24.11
N LYS A 350 -8.80 -7.75 -24.30
CA LYS A 350 -7.87 -8.72 -23.69
C LYS A 350 -8.02 -8.78 -22.17
N PHE A 351 -8.16 -7.63 -21.51
CA PHE A 351 -8.26 -7.58 -20.06
C PHE A 351 -9.61 -8.08 -19.56
N TYR A 352 -10.68 -7.79 -20.30
CA TYR A 352 -12.00 -8.35 -20.04
C TYR A 352 -12.01 -9.88 -20.16
N GLU A 353 -11.50 -10.44 -21.27
CA GLU A 353 -11.44 -11.89 -21.47
C GLU A 353 -10.61 -12.58 -20.39
N HIS A 354 -9.47 -11.99 -20.03
CA HIS A 354 -8.61 -12.52 -18.99
C HIS A 354 -9.29 -12.49 -17.62
N PHE A 355 -10.01 -11.41 -17.28
CA PHE A 355 -10.83 -11.38 -16.07
C PHE A 355 -11.85 -12.52 -16.02
N VAL A 356 -12.53 -12.80 -17.15
CA VAL A 356 -13.51 -13.90 -17.21
C VAL A 356 -12.86 -15.27 -16.99
N MET A 357 -11.67 -15.50 -17.53
CA MET A 357 -10.92 -16.75 -17.30
C MET A 357 -10.52 -16.90 -15.83
N ILE A 358 -10.07 -15.82 -15.18
CA ILE A 358 -9.79 -15.84 -13.74
C ILE A 358 -11.06 -16.15 -12.93
N ALA A 359 -12.18 -15.50 -13.27
CA ALA A 359 -13.45 -15.72 -12.58
C ALA A 359 -13.98 -17.16 -12.78
N GLU A 360 -13.80 -17.74 -13.97
CA GLU A 360 -14.09 -19.16 -14.24
C GLU A 360 -13.27 -20.06 -13.31
N SER A 361 -11.95 -19.93 -13.32
CA SER A 361 -11.06 -20.75 -12.49
C SER A 361 -11.36 -20.61 -10.99
N LEU A 362 -11.55 -19.38 -10.51
CA LEU A 362 -11.89 -19.12 -9.10
C LEU A 362 -13.17 -19.86 -8.67
N ASN A 363 -14.17 -19.91 -9.55
CA ASN A 363 -15.50 -20.43 -9.21
C ASN A 363 -15.67 -21.92 -9.49
N GLU A 364 -14.86 -22.52 -10.37
CA GLU A 364 -14.97 -23.93 -10.79
C GLU A 364 -13.90 -24.85 -10.17
N VAL A 365 -12.72 -24.35 -9.80
CA VAL A 365 -11.57 -25.17 -9.35
C VAL A 365 -11.60 -25.45 -7.82
N GLY A 366 -12.75 -25.25 -7.18
CA GLY A 366 -12.99 -25.73 -5.81
C GLY A 366 -12.40 -24.88 -4.68
N LEU A 367 -11.99 -23.64 -4.97
CA LEU A 367 -11.63 -22.63 -3.96
C LEU A 367 -12.84 -22.18 -3.13
N TRP A 368 -14.05 -22.25 -3.69
CA TRP A 368 -15.30 -22.06 -2.94
C TRP A 368 -15.71 -23.35 -2.21
N ASP A 369 -15.93 -23.24 -0.90
CA ASP A 369 -16.46 -24.30 -0.07
C ASP A 369 -17.98 -24.07 0.13
N GLU A 370 -18.80 -25.00 -0.36
CA GLU A 370 -20.27 -24.87 -0.30
C GLU A 370 -20.82 -25.00 1.12
N GLU A 371 -20.19 -25.82 1.97
CA GLU A 371 -20.62 -26.04 3.36
C GLU A 371 -20.37 -24.80 4.21
N ASP A 372 -19.16 -24.25 4.13
CA ASP A 372 -18.81 -23.02 4.83
C ASP A 372 -19.38 -21.78 4.15
N SER A 373 -19.70 -21.85 2.85
CA SER A 373 -20.04 -20.69 2.02
C SER A 373 -18.95 -19.61 2.07
N PHE A 374 -17.71 -20.02 1.80
CA PHE A 374 -16.52 -19.15 1.86
C PHE A 374 -15.42 -19.61 0.90
N TYR A 375 -14.51 -18.71 0.52
CA TYR A 375 -13.35 -19.04 -0.30
C TYR A 375 -12.12 -19.36 0.56
N TYR A 376 -11.37 -20.40 0.19
CA TYR A 376 -10.15 -20.85 0.86
C TYR A 376 -9.06 -21.22 -0.13
N ASP A 377 -7.79 -21.06 0.27
CA ASP A 377 -6.62 -21.50 -0.50
C ASP A 377 -6.59 -23.04 -0.63
N LEU A 378 -5.95 -23.55 -1.69
CA LEU A 378 -5.71 -24.97 -1.92
C LEU A 378 -4.23 -25.31 -1.78
N LEU A 379 -3.92 -26.23 -0.87
CA LEU A 379 -2.58 -26.76 -0.64
C LEU A 379 -2.45 -28.13 -1.32
N TYR A 380 -1.56 -28.21 -2.29
CA TYR A 380 -1.16 -29.44 -2.98
C TYR A 380 0.08 -30.02 -2.29
N LEU A 381 0.08 -31.33 -2.05
CA LEU A 381 1.17 -32.05 -1.39
C LEU A 381 1.80 -33.07 -2.35
N ASN A 382 3.06 -33.46 -2.09
CA ASN A 382 3.80 -34.45 -2.87
C ASN A 382 3.11 -35.82 -3.01
N ASP A 383 2.24 -36.18 -2.08
CA ASP A 383 1.47 -37.44 -2.13
C ASP A 383 0.27 -37.36 -3.10
N GLY A 384 0.10 -36.23 -3.80
CA GLY A 384 -1.00 -35.95 -4.71
C GLY A 384 -2.27 -35.49 -4.00
N SER A 385 -2.27 -35.38 -2.67
CA SER A 385 -3.43 -34.88 -1.94
C SER A 385 -3.56 -33.37 -2.05
N VAL A 386 -4.81 -32.90 -2.13
CA VAL A 386 -5.17 -31.49 -2.14
C VAL A 386 -5.98 -31.20 -0.88
N ARG A 387 -5.59 -30.18 -0.13
CA ARG A 387 -6.24 -29.78 1.12
C ARG A 387 -6.68 -28.32 1.05
N ARG A 388 -7.94 -28.04 1.36
CA ARG A 388 -8.39 -26.67 1.61
C ARG A 388 -7.79 -26.17 2.91
N VAL A 389 -7.18 -24.99 2.86
CA VAL A 389 -6.66 -24.29 4.04
C VAL A 389 -7.82 -23.48 4.65
N LYS A 390 -8.63 -24.12 5.52
CA LYS A 390 -9.89 -23.57 6.06
C LYS A 390 -9.69 -22.44 7.09
N ILE A 391 -9.11 -21.32 6.64
CA ILE A 391 -8.88 -20.10 7.41
C ILE A 391 -9.85 -19.03 6.91
N ARG A 392 -10.80 -18.62 7.76
CA ARG A 392 -11.72 -17.50 7.49
C ARG A 392 -10.97 -16.19 7.72
N SER A 393 -10.31 -15.69 6.67
CA SER A 393 -9.53 -14.45 6.72
C SER A 393 -9.91 -13.48 5.58
N MET A 394 -9.27 -12.32 5.57
CA MET A 394 -9.35 -11.32 4.50
C MET A 394 -9.01 -11.91 3.12
N VAL A 395 -8.25 -13.02 3.08
CA VAL A 395 -7.95 -13.77 1.86
C VAL A 395 -9.23 -14.25 1.17
N GLY A 396 -10.20 -14.82 1.91
CA GLY A 396 -11.46 -15.24 1.31
C GLY A 396 -12.42 -14.09 0.99
N LEU A 397 -12.23 -12.92 1.61
CA LEU A 397 -13.02 -11.71 1.33
C LEU A 397 -12.45 -10.87 0.18
N SER A 398 -11.18 -11.08 -0.22
CA SER A 398 -10.54 -10.28 -1.27
C SER A 398 -11.22 -10.41 -2.62
N VAL A 399 -12.01 -11.47 -2.81
CA VAL A 399 -12.81 -11.68 -4.01
C VAL A 399 -13.78 -10.52 -4.28
N LEU A 400 -14.15 -9.78 -3.24
CA LEU A 400 -15.04 -8.63 -3.33
C LEU A 400 -14.37 -7.40 -3.97
N PHE A 401 -13.04 -7.34 -4.02
CA PHE A 401 -12.31 -6.18 -4.55
C PHE A 401 -12.42 -6.03 -6.06
N ALA A 402 -12.55 -7.14 -6.79
CA ALA A 402 -12.65 -7.14 -8.24
C ALA A 402 -14.11 -6.91 -8.69
N VAL A 403 -14.50 -5.64 -8.73
CA VAL A 403 -15.81 -5.20 -9.20
C VAL A 403 -15.68 -3.93 -10.04
N SER A 404 -16.26 -3.93 -11.25
CA SER A 404 -16.37 -2.75 -12.11
C SER A 404 -17.78 -2.59 -12.66
N ILE A 405 -18.12 -1.35 -13.04
CA ILE A 405 -19.34 -1.04 -13.78
C ILE A 405 -18.90 -0.38 -15.07
N ILE A 406 -19.25 -1.01 -16.19
CA ILE A 406 -19.02 -0.46 -17.51
C ILE A 406 -20.22 0.43 -17.85
N ASP A 407 -19.96 1.73 -17.86
CA ASP A 407 -20.95 2.78 -18.09
C ASP A 407 -21.51 2.76 -19.51
N SER A 408 -22.84 2.82 -19.64
CA SER A 408 -23.52 2.72 -20.94
C SER A 408 -23.21 3.86 -21.90
N GLU A 409 -22.99 5.08 -21.41
CA GLU A 409 -22.60 6.24 -22.23
C GLU A 409 -21.17 6.10 -22.76
N LYS A 410 -20.27 5.48 -21.99
CA LYS A 410 -18.95 5.11 -22.50
C LYS A 410 -19.04 4.00 -23.54
N LEU A 411 -19.83 2.96 -23.28
CA LEU A 411 -20.03 1.85 -24.23
C LEU A 411 -20.51 2.35 -25.59
N LYS A 412 -21.44 3.31 -25.65
CA LYS A 412 -21.91 3.92 -26.91
C LYS A 412 -20.79 4.51 -27.78
N LYS A 413 -19.65 4.89 -27.18
CA LYS A 413 -18.48 5.44 -27.88
C LYS A 413 -17.45 4.39 -28.27
N LEU A 414 -17.62 3.14 -27.86
CA LEU A 414 -16.66 2.04 -27.99
C LEU A 414 -17.30 0.83 -28.69
N PRO A 415 -17.73 0.98 -29.96
CA PRO A 415 -18.51 -0.04 -30.66
C PRO A 415 -17.73 -1.33 -30.92
N ASP A 416 -16.41 -1.27 -31.10
CA ASP A 416 -15.60 -2.46 -31.35
C ASP A 416 -15.41 -3.28 -30.08
N PHE A 417 -15.22 -2.63 -28.94
CA PHE A 417 -15.23 -3.27 -27.63
C PHE A 417 -16.56 -4.01 -27.37
N ILE A 418 -17.71 -3.35 -27.56
CA ILE A 418 -19.03 -3.99 -27.39
C ILE A 418 -19.16 -5.22 -28.29
N LYS A 419 -18.80 -5.08 -29.58
CA LYS A 419 -18.91 -6.16 -30.56
C LYS A 419 -18.10 -7.38 -30.13
N LYS A 420 -16.86 -7.17 -29.66
CA LYS A 420 -15.96 -8.24 -29.22
C LYS A 420 -16.45 -8.93 -27.95
N ILE A 421 -16.89 -8.17 -26.95
CA ILE A 421 -17.44 -8.75 -25.73
C ILE A 421 -18.70 -9.57 -26.04
N ASN A 422 -19.60 -9.05 -26.86
CA ASN A 422 -20.81 -9.78 -27.26
C ASN A 422 -20.48 -11.05 -28.03
N TYR A 423 -19.47 -11.02 -28.92
CA TYR A 423 -18.98 -12.21 -29.57
C TYR A 423 -18.45 -13.24 -28.56
N PHE A 424 -17.61 -12.82 -27.62
CA PHE A 424 -17.03 -13.69 -26.60
C PHE A 424 -18.10 -14.32 -25.69
N ARG A 425 -19.06 -13.51 -25.20
CA ARG A 425 -20.22 -13.99 -24.41
C ARG A 425 -21.01 -15.05 -25.19
N ASN A 426 -21.38 -14.75 -26.42
CA ASN A 426 -22.15 -15.66 -27.28
C ASN A 426 -21.37 -16.95 -27.57
N TYR A 427 -20.06 -16.87 -27.78
CA TYR A 427 -19.21 -18.04 -27.99
C TYR A 427 -19.20 -18.93 -26.73
N ARG A 428 -18.99 -18.34 -25.54
CA ARG A 428 -18.98 -19.09 -24.27
C ARG A 428 -20.33 -19.74 -23.98
N GLN A 429 -21.43 -19.01 -24.20
CA GLN A 429 -22.79 -19.56 -24.09
C GLN A 429 -23.03 -20.73 -25.04
N LYS A 430 -22.70 -20.57 -26.34
CA LYS A 430 -22.88 -21.63 -27.35
C LYS A 430 -22.02 -22.86 -27.09
N THR A 431 -20.89 -22.69 -26.40
CA THR A 431 -19.95 -23.78 -26.10
C THR A 431 -20.12 -24.34 -24.69
N GLY A 432 -21.11 -23.88 -23.92
CA GLY A 432 -21.38 -24.35 -22.57
C GLY A 432 -20.27 -24.03 -21.56
N LYS A 433 -19.46 -22.99 -21.83
CA LYS A 433 -18.40 -22.53 -20.92
C LYS A 433 -18.97 -21.60 -19.84
N TYR A 434 -18.20 -21.38 -18.77
CA TYR A 434 -18.55 -20.43 -17.71
C TYR A 434 -18.98 -19.08 -18.28
N LEU A 435 -20.12 -18.56 -17.85
CA LEU A 435 -20.60 -17.26 -18.29
C LEU A 435 -20.06 -16.16 -17.36
N PRO A 436 -19.57 -15.04 -17.92
CA PRO A 436 -19.24 -13.87 -17.13
C PRO A 436 -20.40 -13.52 -16.19
N ILE A 437 -20.10 -13.23 -14.92
CA ILE A 437 -21.12 -12.78 -13.98
C ILE A 437 -21.37 -11.31 -14.26
N GLU A 438 -22.32 -11.10 -15.15
CA GLU A 438 -22.71 -9.80 -15.64
C GLU A 438 -24.20 -9.58 -15.46
N HIS A 439 -24.52 -8.36 -15.08
CA HIS A 439 -25.89 -7.92 -14.94
C HIS A 439 -26.00 -6.53 -15.55
N ASP A 440 -26.96 -6.37 -16.44
CA ASP A 440 -27.26 -5.09 -17.05
C ASP A 440 -28.28 -4.33 -16.18
N THR A 441 -28.03 -3.05 -15.96
CA THR A 441 -29.00 -2.10 -15.37
C THR A 441 -30.03 -1.70 -16.42
N GLU A 442 -31.14 -1.09 -15.96
CA GLU A 442 -32.16 -0.51 -16.86
C GLU A 442 -31.58 0.58 -17.79
N ASP A 443 -30.52 1.26 -17.37
CA ASP A 443 -29.81 2.27 -18.17
C ASP A 443 -28.77 1.69 -19.15
N GLY A 444 -28.63 0.36 -19.20
CA GLY A 444 -27.73 -0.37 -20.09
C GLY A 444 -26.27 -0.45 -19.64
N SER A 445 -25.97 -0.12 -18.39
CA SER A 445 -24.63 -0.31 -17.80
C SER A 445 -24.45 -1.76 -17.33
N THR A 446 -23.24 -2.31 -17.46
CA THR A 446 -22.97 -3.70 -17.09
C THR A 446 -22.10 -3.78 -15.83
N LEU A 447 -22.59 -4.47 -14.80
CA LEU A 447 -21.75 -4.90 -13.66
C LEU A 447 -20.88 -6.07 -14.08
N VAL A 448 -19.59 -6.01 -13.76
CA VAL A 448 -18.64 -7.11 -13.95
C VAL A 448 -18.02 -7.43 -12.59
N THR A 449 -18.20 -8.67 -12.12
CA THR A 449 -17.73 -9.13 -10.80
C THR A 449 -17.33 -10.61 -10.83
N MET A 450 -16.47 -11.02 -9.88
CA MET A 450 -16.07 -12.42 -9.72
C MET A 450 -17.10 -13.30 -9.03
N VAL A 451 -18.02 -12.71 -8.26
CA VAL A 451 -18.95 -13.47 -7.43
C VAL A 451 -20.39 -13.13 -7.78
N ASN A 452 -21.23 -14.17 -7.86
CA ASN A 452 -22.65 -13.97 -8.15
C ASN A 452 -23.36 -13.39 -6.93
N LYS A 453 -24.59 -12.91 -7.13
CA LYS A 453 -25.39 -12.29 -6.07
C LYS A 453 -25.55 -13.19 -4.84
N GLU A 454 -25.72 -14.51 -5.03
CA GLU A 454 -25.91 -15.44 -3.92
C GLU A 454 -24.64 -15.58 -3.06
N ARG A 455 -23.48 -15.82 -3.69
CA ARG A 455 -22.18 -15.88 -3.02
C ARG A 455 -21.83 -14.54 -2.37
N LEU A 456 -22.12 -13.42 -3.04
CA LEU A 456 -21.96 -12.08 -2.47
C LEU A 456 -22.73 -11.94 -1.15
N VAL A 457 -24.01 -12.31 -1.10
CA VAL A 457 -24.82 -12.21 0.12
C VAL A 457 -24.25 -13.10 1.23
N LYS A 458 -23.86 -14.34 0.92
CA LYS A 458 -23.24 -15.28 1.88
C LYS A 458 -21.93 -14.74 2.46
N LEU A 459 -21.08 -14.14 1.64
CA LEU A 459 -19.84 -13.48 2.08
C LEU A 459 -20.13 -12.27 2.98
N LEU A 460 -21.10 -11.43 2.60
CA LEU A 460 -21.49 -10.26 3.39
C LEU A 460 -22.08 -10.66 4.75
N GLN A 461 -22.85 -11.74 4.83
CA GLN A 461 -23.35 -12.26 6.10
C GLN A 461 -22.21 -12.58 7.08
N LYS A 462 -21.15 -13.27 6.63
CA LYS A 462 -19.99 -13.52 7.49
C LYS A 462 -19.19 -12.25 7.78
N MET A 463 -18.95 -11.42 6.76
CA MET A 463 -18.18 -10.18 6.89
C MET A 463 -18.82 -9.22 7.92
N LEU A 464 -20.16 -9.19 7.99
CA LEU A 464 -20.92 -8.28 8.83
C LEU A 464 -21.37 -8.90 10.17
N ASP A 465 -20.94 -10.12 10.48
CA ASP A 465 -21.17 -10.78 11.78
C ASP A 465 -20.09 -10.36 12.80
N GLU A 466 -20.53 -9.91 13.98
CA GLU A 466 -19.65 -9.45 15.06
C GLU A 466 -18.85 -10.59 15.71
N ASN A 467 -19.34 -11.83 15.62
CA ASN A 467 -18.63 -13.04 16.06
C ASN A 467 -17.62 -13.55 15.03
N GLU A 468 -17.61 -12.97 13.83
CA GLU A 468 -16.69 -13.30 12.75
C GLU A 468 -15.80 -12.07 12.47
N PHE A 469 -16.09 -11.30 11.43
CA PHE A 469 -15.20 -10.25 10.95
C PHE A 469 -15.54 -8.85 11.44
N LEU A 470 -16.80 -8.53 11.73
CA LEU A 470 -17.20 -7.17 12.08
C LEU A 470 -16.73 -6.81 13.50
N SER A 471 -15.94 -5.75 13.63
CA SER A 471 -15.44 -5.24 14.91
C SER A 471 -15.82 -3.77 15.12
N PRO A 472 -15.64 -3.22 16.33
CA PRO A 472 -15.82 -1.79 16.57
C PRO A 472 -14.98 -0.89 15.65
N GLY A 473 -13.78 -1.33 15.24
CA GLY A 473 -12.86 -0.56 14.39
C GLY A 473 -12.92 -0.87 12.89
N GLY A 474 -13.82 -1.75 12.44
CA GLY A 474 -13.91 -2.20 11.04
C GLY A 474 -13.88 -3.72 10.87
N ILE A 475 -13.52 -4.20 9.69
CA ILE A 475 -13.45 -5.62 9.32
C ILE A 475 -12.08 -6.18 9.71
N ARG A 476 -12.06 -7.21 10.57
CA ARG A 476 -10.85 -7.91 11.02
C ARG A 476 -10.15 -8.61 9.85
N ALA A 477 -8.82 -8.71 9.92
CA ALA A 477 -8.06 -9.50 8.96
C ALA A 477 -8.28 -11.02 9.10
N LEU A 478 -8.45 -11.51 10.33
CA LEU A 478 -8.82 -12.90 10.62
C LEU A 478 -10.12 -12.92 11.39
N SER A 479 -11.02 -13.83 11.04
CA SER A 479 -12.29 -13.99 11.73
C SER A 479 -12.08 -14.36 13.21
N LYS A 480 -12.88 -13.75 14.08
CA LYS A 480 -12.99 -14.08 15.50
C LYS A 480 -13.52 -15.50 15.73
N PHE A 481 -14.11 -16.16 14.73
CA PHE A 481 -14.45 -17.58 14.77
C PHE A 481 -13.26 -18.47 15.20
N HIS A 482 -12.04 -18.11 14.79
CA HIS A 482 -10.82 -18.83 15.11
C HIS A 482 -10.32 -18.65 16.55
N ASP A 483 -11.01 -17.85 17.37
CA ASP A 483 -10.78 -17.79 18.82
C ASP A 483 -11.25 -19.08 19.51
N ARG A 484 -12.42 -19.59 19.09
CA ARG A 484 -13.00 -20.83 19.61
C ARG A 484 -12.67 -22.05 18.74
N ASN A 485 -12.32 -21.82 17.48
CA ASN A 485 -12.07 -22.86 16.48
C ASN A 485 -10.70 -22.62 15.82
N PRO A 486 -9.59 -22.77 16.55
CA PRO A 486 -8.26 -22.65 15.95
C PRO A 486 -8.11 -23.68 14.83
N TYR A 487 -7.37 -23.30 13.78
CA TYR A 487 -7.16 -24.15 12.63
C TYR A 487 -5.73 -24.70 12.64
N SER A 488 -5.57 -25.98 12.33
CA SER A 488 -4.26 -26.63 12.29
C SER A 488 -4.16 -27.66 11.15
N LEU A 489 -2.95 -27.82 10.61
CA LEU A 489 -2.59 -28.81 9.62
C LEU A 489 -1.34 -29.56 10.06
N ASN A 490 -1.40 -30.89 10.05
CA ASN A 490 -0.20 -31.72 10.14
C ASN A 490 0.31 -32.05 8.74
N ILE A 491 1.54 -31.61 8.43
CA ILE A 491 2.22 -31.86 7.16
C ILE A 491 3.57 -32.51 7.48
N HIS A 492 3.74 -33.75 7.03
CA HIS A 492 4.95 -34.55 7.25
C HIS A 492 5.41 -34.60 8.73
N GLY A 493 4.46 -34.66 9.68
CA GLY A 493 4.76 -34.74 11.11
C GLY A 493 4.98 -33.39 11.80
N ASN A 494 4.93 -32.27 11.07
CA ASN A 494 5.00 -30.93 11.63
C ASN A 494 3.59 -30.33 11.73
N ASP A 495 3.26 -29.77 12.90
CA ASP A 495 1.99 -29.08 13.13
C ASP A 495 2.12 -27.58 12.80
N TYR A 496 1.27 -27.12 11.88
CA TYR A 496 1.11 -25.72 11.51
C TYR A 496 -0.24 -25.25 12.02
N GLY A 497 -0.30 -24.09 12.66
CA GLY A 497 -1.51 -23.64 13.35
C GLY A 497 -1.72 -22.13 13.33
N ILE A 498 -2.99 -21.75 13.46
CA ILE A 498 -3.44 -20.37 13.57
C ILE A 498 -4.63 -20.26 14.51
N ARG A 499 -4.69 -19.14 15.23
CA ARG A 499 -5.80 -18.73 16.09
C ARG A 499 -6.02 -17.23 15.96
N TYR A 500 -7.14 -16.75 16.47
CA TYR A 500 -7.41 -15.32 16.56
C TYR A 500 -6.49 -14.63 17.58
N VAL A 501 -5.76 -13.61 17.14
CA VAL A 501 -4.79 -12.83 17.93
C VAL A 501 -4.98 -11.34 17.62
N PRO A 502 -5.81 -10.60 18.39
CA PRO A 502 -6.16 -9.21 18.09
C PRO A 502 -5.09 -8.17 18.45
N GLY A 503 -4.01 -8.57 19.13
CA GLY A 503 -2.95 -7.68 19.62
C GLY A 503 -1.60 -7.95 18.96
N GLU A 504 -0.56 -8.11 19.78
CA GLU A 504 0.79 -8.47 19.32
C GLU A 504 0.80 -9.87 18.68
N SER A 505 1.62 -10.04 17.63
CA SER A 505 1.78 -11.34 16.97
C SER A 505 2.29 -12.39 17.94
N ASP A 506 1.71 -13.60 17.91
CA ASP A 506 2.23 -14.77 18.63
C ASP A 506 3.20 -15.61 17.78
N SER A 507 3.66 -15.06 16.66
CA SER A 507 4.61 -15.69 15.74
C SER A 507 5.74 -14.72 15.37
N GLY A 508 6.95 -15.27 15.19
CA GLY A 508 8.11 -14.52 14.71
C GLY A 508 8.18 -14.39 13.18
N MET A 509 7.14 -14.82 12.44
CA MET A 509 7.08 -14.68 10.99
C MET A 509 7.19 -13.20 10.61
N PHE A 510 8.09 -12.88 9.69
CA PHE A 510 8.38 -11.51 9.23
C PHE A 510 8.75 -10.52 10.36
N GLY A 511 9.38 -10.99 11.43
CA GLY A 511 9.93 -10.14 12.49
C GLY A 511 8.97 -9.81 13.63
N GLY A 512 7.70 -10.22 13.57
CA GLY A 512 6.75 -10.16 14.69
C GLY A 512 6.07 -8.81 14.96
N ASN A 513 6.53 -7.72 14.34
CA ASN A 513 5.92 -6.38 14.50
C ASN A 513 4.59 -6.22 13.74
N SER A 514 4.37 -7.03 12.71
CA SER A 514 3.16 -7.02 11.89
C SER A 514 2.24 -8.17 12.28
N ASN A 515 0.93 -7.92 12.36
CA ASN A 515 -0.05 -8.94 12.71
C ASN A 515 -1.35 -8.83 11.90
N TRP A 516 -1.63 -9.87 11.12
CA TRP A 516 -2.84 -10.06 10.32
C TRP A 516 -3.80 -11.08 10.94
N ARG A 517 -3.48 -11.67 12.10
CA ARG A 517 -4.29 -12.71 12.75
C ARG A 517 -5.44 -12.18 13.60
N GLY A 518 -5.89 -10.96 13.34
CA GLY A 518 -7.05 -10.40 14.05
C GLY A 518 -7.21 -8.87 13.98
N PRO A 519 -6.14 -8.07 13.91
CA PRO A 519 -6.25 -6.62 13.78
C PRO A 519 -7.04 -6.17 12.54
N VAL A 520 -7.50 -4.93 12.58
CA VAL A 520 -8.16 -4.25 11.46
C VAL A 520 -7.13 -3.42 10.71
N TRP A 521 -7.05 -3.62 9.40
CA TRP A 521 -6.12 -2.90 8.54
C TRP A 521 -6.89 -1.94 7.61
N MET A 522 -6.57 -0.65 7.71
CA MET A 522 -7.25 0.43 6.99
C MET A 522 -7.20 0.26 5.46
N PRO A 523 -6.07 -0.10 4.80
CA PRO A 523 -6.01 -0.20 3.34
C PRO A 523 -7.02 -1.19 2.74
N VAL A 524 -7.10 -2.41 3.27
CA VAL A 524 -8.04 -3.44 2.78
C VAL A 524 -9.49 -3.12 3.15
N ASN A 525 -9.71 -2.49 4.31
CA ASN A 525 -11.04 -2.00 4.69
C ASN A 525 -11.52 -0.89 3.76
N TYR A 526 -10.64 0.02 3.36
CA TYR A 526 -10.94 1.04 2.36
C TYR A 526 -11.36 0.41 1.02
N LEU A 527 -10.66 -0.65 0.57
CA LEU A 527 -11.06 -1.39 -0.62
C LEU A 527 -12.44 -2.06 -0.48
N LEU A 528 -12.77 -2.65 0.68
CA LEU A 528 -14.10 -3.19 0.95
C LEU A 528 -15.18 -2.11 0.87
N VAL A 529 -14.97 -0.95 1.50
CA VAL A 529 -15.90 0.19 1.43
C VAL A 529 -16.10 0.63 -0.02
N LYS A 530 -15.03 0.70 -0.82
CA LYS A 530 -15.11 1.06 -2.25
C LYS A 530 -15.86 0.01 -3.06
N ALA A 531 -15.62 -1.28 -2.81
CA ALA A 531 -16.34 -2.37 -3.45
C ALA A 531 -17.85 -2.33 -3.14
N LEU A 532 -18.24 -2.14 -1.87
CA LEU A 532 -19.65 -2.03 -1.46
C LEU A 532 -20.36 -0.86 -2.15
N LYS A 533 -19.69 0.30 -2.27
CA LYS A 533 -20.22 1.44 -3.04
C LYS A 533 -20.41 1.09 -4.50
N LYS A 534 -19.50 0.30 -5.09
CA LYS A 534 -19.61 -0.16 -6.48
C LYS A 534 -20.77 -1.14 -6.65
N TYR A 535 -20.93 -2.12 -5.76
CA TYR A 535 -22.10 -3.00 -5.77
C TYR A 535 -23.42 -2.24 -5.57
N HIS A 536 -23.45 -1.21 -4.72
CA HIS A 536 -24.62 -0.36 -4.56
C HIS A 536 -24.95 0.43 -5.83
N GLN A 537 -23.95 0.96 -6.55
CA GLN A 537 -24.19 1.64 -7.83
C GLN A 537 -24.98 0.77 -8.82
N PHE A 538 -24.77 -0.55 -8.76
CA PHE A 538 -25.53 -1.51 -9.58
C PHE A 538 -26.86 -1.93 -8.94
N TYR A 539 -26.85 -2.48 -7.73
CA TYR A 539 -28.04 -3.06 -7.10
C TYR A 539 -29.00 -2.02 -6.50
N GLY A 540 -28.56 -0.77 -6.34
CA GLY A 540 -29.31 0.30 -5.70
C GLY A 540 -29.84 -0.08 -4.32
N ASN A 541 -31.12 0.20 -4.10
CA ASN A 541 -31.83 -0.13 -2.86
C ASN A 541 -32.42 -1.56 -2.84
N ASN A 542 -32.27 -2.31 -3.94
CA ASN A 542 -32.90 -3.62 -4.12
C ASN A 542 -32.13 -4.75 -3.42
N LEU A 543 -30.81 -4.60 -3.26
CA LEU A 543 -30.01 -5.51 -2.45
C LEU A 543 -29.83 -4.94 -1.05
N LYS A 544 -30.45 -5.62 -0.08
CA LYS A 544 -30.28 -5.35 1.33
C LYS A 544 -29.65 -6.54 2.03
N VAL A 545 -28.79 -6.26 3.00
CA VAL A 545 -28.15 -7.25 3.87
C VAL A 545 -28.33 -6.84 5.31
N GLU A 546 -28.25 -7.80 6.21
CA GLU A 546 -28.41 -7.58 7.63
C GLU A 546 -27.15 -6.95 8.24
N TYR A 547 -27.29 -5.84 8.96
CA TYR A 547 -26.18 -5.11 9.57
C TYR A 547 -26.50 -4.62 11.00
N PRO A 548 -25.75 -5.11 12.01
CA PRO A 548 -24.89 -6.31 11.97
C PRO A 548 -25.67 -7.58 11.62
N THR A 549 -25.00 -8.62 11.13
CA THR A 549 -25.65 -9.91 10.90
C THR A 549 -26.24 -10.47 12.21
N GLY A 550 -27.47 -11.00 12.15
CA GLY A 550 -28.26 -11.43 13.30
C GLY A 550 -29.04 -10.33 14.04
N SER A 551 -29.01 -9.07 13.60
CA SER A 551 -29.67 -7.94 14.28
C SER A 551 -31.15 -7.71 13.91
N GLY A 552 -31.64 -8.31 12.84
CA GLY A 552 -32.92 -8.02 12.19
C GLY A 552 -32.95 -6.72 11.39
N ASN A 553 -31.88 -5.93 11.39
CA ASN A 553 -31.81 -4.64 10.72
C ASN A 553 -31.19 -4.78 9.31
N PHE A 554 -31.95 -4.40 8.28
CA PHE A 554 -31.53 -4.53 6.88
C PHE A 554 -31.14 -3.18 6.28
N MET A 555 -29.89 -3.10 5.81
CA MET A 555 -29.32 -1.93 5.16
C MET A 555 -28.99 -2.23 3.70
N ASN A 556 -29.10 -1.23 2.82
CA ASN A 556 -28.52 -1.31 1.48
C ASN A 556 -26.98 -1.22 1.56
N LEU A 557 -26.29 -1.55 0.46
CA LEU A 557 -24.82 -1.61 0.49
C LEU A 557 -24.14 -0.24 0.64
N LEU A 558 -24.80 0.88 0.32
CA LEU A 558 -24.28 2.23 0.58
C LEU A 558 -24.31 2.55 2.06
N GLU A 559 -25.43 2.26 2.73
CA GLU A 559 -25.59 2.41 4.18
C GLU A 559 -24.56 1.58 4.94
N VAL A 560 -24.38 0.31 4.55
CA VAL A 560 -23.31 -0.56 5.11
C VAL A 560 -21.93 0.05 4.87
N SER A 561 -21.64 0.52 3.65
CA SER A 561 -20.33 1.13 3.35
C SER A 561 -20.05 2.38 4.19
N ASN A 562 -21.07 3.20 4.46
CA ASN A 562 -20.95 4.39 5.29
C ASN A 562 -20.80 4.04 6.77
N ALA A 563 -21.51 3.00 7.24
CA ALA A 563 -21.37 2.50 8.60
C ALA A 563 -19.96 1.92 8.86
N LEU A 564 -19.39 1.19 7.90
CA LEU A 564 -18.01 0.72 7.98
C LEU A 564 -17.00 1.87 7.92
N ALA A 565 -17.18 2.82 7.01
CA ALA A 565 -16.30 3.99 6.89
C ALA A 565 -16.30 4.88 8.15
N LYS A 566 -17.36 4.84 8.96
CA LYS A 566 -17.43 5.56 10.24
C LYS A 566 -16.70 4.83 11.39
N ARG A 567 -16.52 3.50 11.28
CA ARG A 567 -15.82 2.67 12.28
C ARG A 567 -14.30 2.77 12.16
N ILE A 568 -13.83 2.92 10.93
CA ILE A 568 -12.42 3.11 10.57
C ILE A 568 -12.07 4.58 10.78
#